data_AF-A0A9D8NLR5-F1
#
_entry.id   AF-A0A9D8NLR5-F1
#
_cell.length_a   1.000
_cell.length_b   1.000
_cell.length_c   1.000
_cell.angle_alpha   90.00
_cell.angle_beta   90.00
_cell.angle_gamma   90.00
#
_symmetry.space_group_name_H-M   'P 1'
#
loop_
_entity.id
_entity.type
_entity.pdbx_description
1 polymer ?
#
loop_
_entity_poly.entity_id
_entity_poly.type
_entity_poly.pdbx_seq_one_letter_code
_entity_poly.pdbx_strand_id
1 'polypeptide(L)'
;HGTFILGLPVETKETIEQTINFAKELDVFSLQVSLAAPYPGTELFEMAKQNGWFTKRDKTDLVEGDGFQQSTLEYPGLSKDEIFASLEEFYHRYYFNKFGKLLIPRGPSWRIFKSMLQDKDVFVRRTREGFEFFKSLAQRRTDLAAAKAAA
;
A
#
# COMPACT_ATOMS: atom_id res chain seq x y z
N HIS A 1 4.22 -9.55 -12.10
CA HIS A 1 3.57 -8.47 -11.33
C HIS A 1 3.14 -9.10 -10.01
N GLY A 2 3.51 -8.51 -8.87
CA GLY A 2 3.10 -9.00 -7.55
C GLY A 2 2.01 -8.10 -6.97
N THR A 3 0.93 -8.70 -6.50
CA THR A 3 -0.22 -8.02 -5.90
C THR A 3 -0.37 -8.47 -4.45
N PHE A 4 -0.45 -7.53 -3.54
CA PHE A 4 -0.55 -7.77 -2.10
C PHE A 4 -1.73 -6.98 -1.54
N ILE A 5 -2.38 -7.53 -0.52
CA ILE A 5 -3.52 -6.91 0.16
C ILE A 5 -3.14 -6.80 1.64
N LEU A 6 -3.39 -5.64 2.24
CA LEU A 6 -3.23 -5.40 3.68
C LEU A 6 -4.57 -4.98 4.30
N GLY A 7 -4.74 -5.23 5.59
CA GLY A 7 -5.93 -4.92 6.36
C GLY A 7 -7.01 -6.00 6.34
N LEU A 8 -6.66 -7.27 6.15
CA LEU A 8 -7.63 -8.37 6.30
C LEU A 8 -7.98 -8.64 7.78
N PRO A 9 -9.14 -9.25 8.10
CA PRO A 9 -9.59 -9.41 9.49
C PRO A 9 -8.69 -10.21 10.42
N VAL A 10 -7.87 -11.11 9.87
CA VAL A 10 -6.93 -11.97 10.61
C VAL A 10 -5.52 -11.40 10.64
N GLU A 11 -5.32 -10.21 10.07
CA GLU A 11 -4.01 -9.60 9.94
C GLU A 11 -3.60 -8.88 11.23
N THR A 12 -2.33 -9.05 11.59
CA THR A 12 -1.65 -8.42 12.72
C THR A 12 -0.45 -7.63 12.22
N LYS A 13 0.16 -6.82 13.08
CA LYS A 13 1.39 -6.09 12.72
C LYS A 13 2.52 -7.04 12.33
N GLU A 14 2.60 -8.18 13.02
CA GLU A 14 3.60 -9.22 12.78
C GLU A 14 3.39 -9.87 11.41
N THR A 15 2.15 -10.19 11.03
CA THR A 15 1.87 -10.77 9.71
C THR A 15 2.05 -9.77 8.58
N ILE A 16 1.73 -8.49 8.81
CA ILE A 16 2.03 -7.42 7.85
C ILE A 16 3.54 -7.34 7.60
N GLU A 17 4.35 -7.38 8.67
CA GLU A 17 5.81 -7.39 8.57
C GLU A 17 6.33 -8.61 7.80
N GLN A 18 5.75 -9.79 8.05
CA GLN A 18 6.07 -11.00 7.28
C GLN A 18 5.75 -10.81 5.79
N THR A 19 4.61 -10.22 5.44
CA THR A 19 4.22 -9.94 4.05
C THR A 19 5.20 -8.96 3.39
N ILE A 20 5.63 -7.90 4.09
CA ILE A 20 6.64 -6.95 3.59
C ILE A 20 7.96 -7.68 3.29
N ASN A 21 8.42 -8.53 4.21
CA ASN A 21 9.65 -9.28 4.04
C ASN A 21 9.56 -10.31 2.90
N PHE A 22 8.43 -11.02 2.81
CA PHE A 22 8.16 -11.94 1.71
C PHE A 22 8.16 -11.24 0.36
N ALA A 23 7.52 -10.07 0.24
CA ALA A 23 7.56 -9.29 -0.99
C ALA A 23 8.99 -8.88 -1.36
N LYS A 24 9.79 -8.43 -0.38
CA LYS A 24 11.21 -8.09 -0.58
C LYS A 24 12.06 -9.27 -1.02
N GLU A 25 11.73 -10.49 -0.60
CA GLU A 25 12.39 -11.72 -1.01
C GLU A 25 12.02 -12.12 -2.44
N LEU A 26 10.73 -12.00 -2.81
CA LEU A 26 10.25 -12.30 -4.16
C LEU A 26 10.90 -11.42 -5.24
N ASP A 27 11.31 -10.18 -4.90
CA ASP A 27 11.89 -9.19 -5.81
C ASP A 27 11.09 -9.07 -7.13
N VAL A 28 9.80 -8.80 -7.03
CA VAL A 28 8.94 -8.70 -8.21
C VAL A 28 9.27 -7.49 -9.08
N PHE A 29 9.07 -7.65 -10.39
CA PHE A 29 9.35 -6.60 -11.38
C PHE A 29 8.50 -5.34 -11.16
N SER A 30 7.22 -5.53 -10.82
CA SER A 30 6.26 -4.49 -10.47
C SER A 30 5.41 -4.95 -9.30
N LEU A 31 5.08 -4.03 -8.39
CA LEU A 31 4.36 -4.26 -7.15
C LEU A 31 3.07 -3.43 -7.12
N GLN A 32 1.96 -4.04 -6.72
CA GLN A 32 0.75 -3.36 -6.32
C GLN A 32 0.38 -3.82 -4.91
N VAL A 33 0.19 -2.88 -4.00
CA VAL A 33 -0.34 -3.13 -2.65
C VAL A 33 -1.65 -2.37 -2.50
N SER A 34 -2.72 -3.06 -2.14
CA SER A 34 -4.05 -2.51 -1.88
C SER A 34 -4.48 -2.74 -0.44
N LEU A 35 -5.48 -1.97 -0.01
CA LEU A 35 -6.12 -2.16 1.28
C LEU A 35 -7.38 -3.02 1.10
N ALA A 36 -7.69 -3.86 2.09
CA ALA A 36 -8.91 -4.64 2.10
C ALA A 36 -10.13 -3.70 2.11
N ALA A 37 -10.97 -3.82 1.09
CA ALA A 37 -12.15 -3.00 0.91
C ALA A 37 -13.41 -3.87 1.07
N PRO A 38 -14.24 -3.63 2.10
CA PRO A 38 -15.48 -4.36 2.31
C PRO A 38 -16.58 -3.84 1.37
N TYR A 39 -16.78 -4.48 0.22
CA TYR A 39 -17.85 -4.08 -0.71
C TYR A 39 -19.21 -4.72 -0.32
N PRO A 40 -20.35 -4.01 -0.44
CA PRO A 40 -21.66 -4.58 -0.13
C PRO A 40 -21.90 -5.89 -0.90
N GLY A 41 -22.38 -6.92 -0.19
CA GLY A 41 -22.59 -8.25 -0.74
C GLY A 41 -21.36 -9.16 -0.74
N THR A 42 -20.21 -8.72 -0.23
CA THR A 42 -19.03 -9.58 0.01
C THR A 42 -19.04 -10.16 1.42
N GLU A 43 -18.38 -11.30 1.61
CA GLU A 43 -18.21 -11.92 2.93
C GLU A 43 -17.53 -10.96 3.91
N LEU A 44 -16.49 -10.25 3.46
CA LEU A 44 -15.78 -9.26 4.27
C LEU A 44 -16.70 -8.14 4.77
N PHE A 45 -17.67 -7.71 3.95
CA PHE A 45 -18.66 -6.70 4.35
C PHE A 45 -19.62 -7.23 5.42
N GLU A 46 -20.12 -8.45 5.26
CA GLU A 46 -20.99 -9.06 6.27
C GLU A 46 -20.26 -9.29 7.59
N MET A 47 -19.01 -9.75 7.54
CA MET A 47 -18.16 -9.88 8.73
C MET A 47 -17.92 -8.53 9.41
N ALA A 48 -17.59 -7.49 8.64
CA ALA A 48 -17.39 -6.15 9.17
C ALA A 48 -18.64 -5.58 9.82
N LYS A 49 -19.81 -5.84 9.25
CA LYS A 49 -21.10 -5.43 9.79
C LYS A 49 -21.45 -6.17 11.09
N GLN A 50 -21.27 -7.49 11.12
CA GLN A 50 -21.56 -8.32 12.28
C GLN A 50 -20.66 -8.01 13.48
N ASN A 51 -19.38 -7.72 13.22
CA ASN A 51 -18.39 -7.46 14.27
C ASN A 51 -18.20 -5.96 14.58
N GLY A 52 -18.92 -5.07 13.89
CA GLY A 52 -18.83 -3.64 14.13
C GLY A 52 -17.49 -3.00 13.75
N TRP A 53 -16.80 -3.52 12.73
CA TRP A 53 -15.47 -3.06 12.29
C TRP A 53 -15.48 -1.76 11.48
N PHE A 54 -16.64 -1.18 11.20
CA PHE A 54 -16.75 0.07 10.45
C PHE A 54 -16.39 1.27 11.35
N THR A 55 -15.36 2.03 10.94
CA THR A 55 -14.80 3.18 11.69
C THR A 55 -15.75 4.38 11.85
N LYS A 56 -16.82 4.48 11.03
CA LYS A 56 -17.87 5.50 11.17
C LYS A 56 -19.24 4.89 10.90
N ARG A 57 -20.18 5.10 11.81
CA ARG A 57 -21.57 4.64 11.71
C ARG A 57 -22.37 5.24 10.53
N ASP A 58 -21.86 6.25 9.82
CA ASP A 58 -22.72 7.05 8.91
C ASP A 58 -22.16 7.37 7.51
N LYS A 59 -21.02 6.83 7.08
CA LYS A 59 -20.56 7.07 5.69
C LYS A 59 -20.09 5.79 5.01
N THR A 60 -21.02 5.20 4.28
CA THR A 60 -20.86 4.21 3.21
C THR A 60 -20.07 4.72 1.99
N ASP A 61 -19.22 5.73 2.15
CA ASP A 61 -18.36 6.24 1.08
C ASP A 61 -17.10 5.37 1.02
N LEU A 62 -17.23 4.22 0.36
CA LEU A 62 -16.12 3.30 0.09
C LEU A 62 -15.12 3.86 -0.95
N VAL A 63 -15.45 4.99 -1.56
CA VAL A 63 -14.67 5.67 -2.61
C VAL A 63 -14.91 7.18 -2.48
N GLU A 64 -13.88 7.98 -2.17
CA GLU A 64 -13.93 9.42 -2.42
C GLU A 64 -13.63 9.70 -3.90
N GLY A 65 -14.15 10.81 -4.44
CA GLY A 65 -14.14 11.15 -5.87
C GLY A 65 -12.77 11.29 -6.55
N ASP A 66 -11.67 11.00 -5.85
CA ASP A 66 -10.32 10.95 -6.41
C ASP A 66 -9.87 9.54 -6.85
N GLY A 67 -10.69 8.52 -6.59
CA GLY A 67 -10.43 7.13 -7.00
C GLY A 67 -9.51 6.34 -6.04
N PHE A 68 -9.21 6.86 -4.85
CA PHE A 68 -8.37 6.17 -3.87
C PHE A 68 -9.18 5.45 -2.77
N GLN A 69 -8.73 4.23 -2.44
CA GLN A 69 -9.32 3.39 -1.40
C GLN A 69 -8.83 3.83 -0.01
N GLN A 70 -9.75 4.29 0.84
CA GLN A 70 -9.49 4.36 2.28
C GLN A 70 -9.72 2.98 2.92
N SER A 71 -8.89 2.60 3.90
CA SER A 71 -9.29 1.50 4.80
C SER A 71 -10.52 1.96 5.58
N THR A 72 -11.64 1.26 5.42
CA THR A 72 -12.88 1.53 6.17
C THR A 72 -12.94 0.70 7.46
N LEU A 73 -12.01 -0.26 7.61
CA LEU A 73 -12.03 -1.29 8.63
C LEU A 73 -11.06 -0.99 9.77
N GLU A 74 -11.54 -1.20 10.99
CA GLU A 74 -10.77 -1.20 12.23
C GLU A 74 -11.04 -2.50 12.98
N TYR A 75 -9.96 -3.12 13.48
CA TYR A 75 -10.01 -4.40 14.16
C TYR A 75 -9.58 -4.26 15.62
N PRO A 76 -10.02 -5.16 16.51
CA PRO A 76 -9.50 -5.24 17.87
C PRO A 76 -7.98 -5.48 17.84
N GLY A 77 -7.19 -4.44 18.12
CA GLY A 77 -5.72 -4.49 18.15
C GLY A 77 -5.00 -4.05 16.86
N LEU A 78 -5.76 -3.64 15.83
CA LEU A 78 -5.18 -3.07 14.61
C LEU A 78 -6.08 -1.95 14.07
N SER A 79 -5.65 -0.71 14.28
CA SER A 79 -6.41 0.47 13.87
C SER A 79 -6.31 0.72 12.38
N LYS A 80 -7.31 1.44 11.83
CA LYS A 80 -7.31 1.92 10.44
C LYS A 80 -6.01 2.66 10.09
N ASP A 81 -5.56 3.53 11.00
CA ASP A 81 -4.36 4.35 10.80
C ASP A 81 -3.09 3.51 10.72
N GLU A 82 -3.01 2.43 11.50
CA GLU A 82 -1.87 1.51 11.49
C GLU A 82 -1.82 0.69 10.20
N ILE A 83 -2.98 0.23 9.70
CA ILE A 83 -3.08 -0.46 8.41
C ILE A 83 -2.62 0.48 7.29
N PHE A 84 -3.06 1.74 7.33
CA PHE A 84 -2.67 2.72 6.33
C PHE A 84 -1.18 3.08 6.40
N ALA A 85 -0.65 3.30 7.60
CA ALA A 85 0.78 3.54 7.80
C ALA A 85 1.63 2.35 7.30
N SER A 86 1.15 1.13 7.52
CA SER A 86 1.80 -0.09 7.03
C SER A 86 1.87 -0.16 5.51
N LEU A 87 0.86 0.36 4.79
CA LEU A 87 0.88 0.45 3.33
C LEU A 87 2.00 1.37 2.84
N GLU A 88 2.13 2.56 3.43
CA GLU A 88 3.20 3.51 3.10
C GLU A 88 4.58 2.92 3.42
N GLU A 89 4.71 2.29 4.59
CA GLU A 89 5.94 1.61 5.00
C GLU A 89 6.31 0.48 4.03
N PHE A 90 5.33 -0.31 3.59
CA PHE A 90 5.53 -1.38 2.61
C PHE A 90 6.17 -0.84 1.34
N TYR A 91 5.57 0.20 0.75
CA TYR A 91 6.10 0.81 -0.47
C TYR A 91 7.50 1.41 -0.25
N HIS A 92 7.68 2.16 0.84
CA HIS A 92 8.97 2.75 1.16
C HIS A 92 10.05 1.68 1.31
N ARG A 93 9.83 0.66 2.15
CA ARG A 93 10.83 -0.39 2.41
C ARG A 93 11.07 -1.27 1.19
N TYR A 94 10.05 -1.57 0.40
CA TYR A 94 10.21 -2.35 -0.82
C TYR A 94 11.10 -1.62 -1.84
N TYR A 95 10.81 -0.35 -2.13
CA TYR A 95 11.58 0.41 -3.12
C TYR A 95 12.93 0.90 -2.60
N PHE A 96 13.04 1.27 -1.32
CA PHE A 96 14.33 1.68 -0.73
C PHE A 96 15.31 0.50 -0.64
N ASN A 97 14.81 -0.71 -0.34
CA ASN A 97 15.63 -1.92 -0.39
C ASN A 97 16.08 -2.26 -1.81
N LYS A 98 15.31 -1.92 -2.86
CA LYS A 98 15.80 -2.05 -4.25
C LYS A 98 17.01 -1.19 -4.53
N PHE A 99 17.14 0.00 -3.95
CA PHE A 99 18.36 0.80 -4.11
C PHE A 99 19.58 0.10 -3.49
N GLY A 100 19.42 -0.58 -2.35
CA GLY A 100 20.48 -1.43 -1.78
C GLY A 100 20.76 -2.69 -2.61
N LYS A 101 19.72 -3.37 -3.09
CA LYS A 101 19.82 -4.58 -3.96
C LYS A 101 20.23 -4.27 -5.41
N LEU A 102 20.28 -3.00 -5.80
CA LEU A 102 20.71 -2.54 -7.13
C LEU A 102 22.09 -3.08 -7.50
N LEU A 103 22.94 -3.23 -6.49
CA LEU A 103 24.33 -3.67 -6.63
C LEU A 103 24.46 -5.20 -6.76
N ILE A 104 23.38 -5.98 -6.58
CA ILE A 104 23.41 -7.44 -6.66
C ILE A 104 23.29 -7.87 -8.14
N PRO A 105 24.36 -8.41 -8.75
CA PRO A 105 24.32 -8.81 -10.15
C PRO A 105 23.36 -10.00 -10.33
N ARG A 106 22.48 -9.92 -11.34
CA ARG A 106 21.51 -10.96 -11.75
C ARG A 106 20.17 -11.04 -10.99
N GLY A 107 19.89 -10.16 -10.03
CA GLY A 107 18.54 -10.05 -9.44
C GLY A 107 17.50 -9.40 -10.38
N PRO A 108 16.20 -9.60 -10.18
CA PRO A 108 15.15 -8.82 -10.85
C PRO A 108 15.33 -7.30 -10.74
N SER A 109 15.81 -6.80 -9.60
CA SER A 109 16.20 -5.39 -9.41
C SER A 109 17.30 -4.93 -10.39
N TRP A 110 18.32 -5.76 -10.64
CA TRP A 110 19.35 -5.51 -11.65
C TRP A 110 18.79 -5.52 -13.07
N ARG A 111 17.82 -6.41 -13.37
CA ARG A 111 17.15 -6.43 -14.69
C ARG A 111 16.40 -5.14 -14.96
N ILE A 112 15.70 -4.59 -13.94
CA ILE A 112 15.00 -3.30 -14.04
C ILE A 112 16.00 -2.19 -14.31
N PHE A 113 17.07 -2.11 -13.51
CA PHE A 113 18.10 -1.10 -13.70
C PHE A 113 18.79 -1.18 -15.06
N LYS A 114 19.17 -2.39 -15.49
CA LYS A 114 19.71 -2.62 -16.83
C LYS A 114 18.73 -2.15 -17.92
N SER A 115 17.43 -2.44 -17.78
CA SER A 115 16.42 -1.96 -18.72
C SER A 115 16.31 -0.43 -18.74
N MET A 116 16.46 0.22 -17.59
CA MET A 116 16.44 1.67 -17.46
C MET A 116 17.71 2.34 -18.02
N LEU A 117 18.86 1.69 -17.94
CA LEU A 117 20.09 2.17 -18.57
C LEU A 117 20.10 1.97 -20.09
N GLN A 118 19.39 0.95 -20.59
CA GLN A 118 19.31 0.63 -22.01
C GLN A 118 18.33 1.52 -22.78
N ASP A 119 17.34 2.10 -22.11
CA ASP A 119 16.27 2.90 -22.73
C ASP A 119 16.01 4.19 -21.94
N LYS A 120 16.34 5.33 -22.55
CA LYS A 120 16.19 6.67 -21.94
C LYS A 120 14.73 7.05 -21.74
N ASP A 121 13.82 6.63 -22.61
CA ASP A 121 12.40 6.96 -22.51
C ASP A 121 11.75 6.18 -21.37
N VAL A 122 12.13 4.91 -21.20
CA VAL A 122 11.73 4.09 -20.04
C VAL A 122 12.29 4.66 -18.74
N PHE A 123 13.51 5.19 -18.74
CA PHE A 123 14.10 5.84 -17.56
C PHE A 123 13.30 7.07 -17.15
N VAL A 124 13.09 8.03 -18.06
CA VAL A 124 12.40 9.31 -17.79
C VAL A 124 10.96 9.06 -17.34
N ARG A 125 10.26 8.12 -17.99
CA ARG A 125 8.89 7.79 -17.62
C ARG A 125 8.81 7.19 -16.22
N ARG A 126 9.65 6.20 -15.89
CA ARG A 126 9.60 5.53 -14.58
C ARG A 126 10.02 6.44 -13.43
N THR A 127 10.98 7.33 -13.64
CA THR A 127 11.38 8.31 -12.61
C THR A 127 10.27 9.32 -12.37
N ARG A 128 9.58 9.76 -13.43
CA ARG A 128 8.39 10.61 -13.31
C ARG A 128 7.23 9.89 -12.60
N GLU A 129 6.89 8.68 -13.02
CA GLU A 129 5.84 7.86 -12.38
C GLU A 129 6.16 7.64 -10.89
N GLY A 130 7.41 7.33 -10.55
CA GLY A 130 7.85 7.20 -9.16
C GLY A 130 7.74 8.51 -8.39
N PHE A 131 8.15 9.64 -8.97
CA PHE A 131 8.04 10.95 -8.34
C PHE A 131 6.58 11.36 -8.07
N GLU A 132 5.69 11.18 -9.05
CA GLU A 132 4.26 11.45 -8.92
C GLU A 132 3.63 10.54 -7.84
N PHE A 133 4.02 9.27 -7.79
CA PHE A 133 3.59 8.34 -6.75
C PHE A 133 4.02 8.78 -5.35
N PHE A 134 5.31 9.07 -5.11
CA PHE A 134 5.77 9.53 -3.80
C PHE A 134 5.20 10.89 -3.40
N LYS A 135 5.01 11.80 -4.37
CA LYS A 135 4.31 13.06 -4.14
C LYS A 135 2.86 12.83 -3.68
N SER A 136 2.15 11.88 -4.29
CA SER A 136 0.79 11.52 -3.88
C SER A 136 0.72 10.95 -2.46
N LEU A 137 1.71 10.14 -2.05
CA LEU A 137 1.81 9.63 -0.68
C LEU A 137 2.09 10.76 0.33
N ALA A 138 3.01 11.68 0.01
CA ALA A 138 3.30 12.82 0.87
C ALA A 138 2.09 13.76 1.04
N GLN A 139 1.32 13.98 -0.03
CA GLN A 139 0.08 14.76 0.01
C GLN A 139 -0.93 14.11 0.96
N ARG A 140 -1.14 12.79 0.86
CA ARG A 140 -2.06 12.04 1.74
C ARG A 140 -1.72 12.16 3.22
N ARG A 141 -0.44 12.08 3.58
CA ARG A 141 0.00 12.28 4.97
C ARG A 141 -0.39 13.66 5.50
N THR A 142 -0.33 14.67 4.63
CA THR A 142 -0.73 16.04 4.95
C THR A 142 -2.24 16.15 5.12
N ASP A 143 -3.02 15.56 4.20
CA ASP A 143 -4.47 15.57 4.23
C ASP A 143 -5.03 14.82 5.46
N LEU A 144 -4.42 13.69 5.83
CA LEU A 144 -4.74 12.95 7.06
C LEU A 144 -4.43 13.75 8.32
N ALA A 145 -3.29 14.45 8.36
CA ALA A 145 -2.93 15.30 9.49
C ALA A 145 -3.92 16.48 9.64
N ALA A 146 -4.35 17.08 8.52
CA ALA A 146 -5.35 18.13 8.50
C ALA A 146 -6.73 17.64 8.96
N ALA A 147 -7.17 16.45 8.50
CA ALA A 147 -8.43 15.84 8.93
C ALA A 147 -8.46 15.53 10.43
N LYS A 148 -7.32 15.12 11.03
CA LYS A 148 -7.18 14.93 12.48
C LYS A 148 -7.19 16.23 13.27
N ALA A 149 -6.64 17.32 12.72
CA ALA A 149 -6.65 18.63 13.38
C ALA A 149 -8.04 19.31 13.36
N ALA A 150 -8.91 18.89 12.45
CA ALA A 150 -10.27 19.40 12.30
C ALA A 150 -11.35 18.60 13.07
N ALA A 151 -10.99 17.47 13.68
CA ALA A 151 -11.86 16.60 14.47
C ALA A 151 -11.65 16.82 15.97
#